data_AF-A0A4Y1Z7G5-F1
#
_entry.id   AF-A0A4Y1Z7G5-F1
#
_cell.length_a   1.000
_cell.length_b   1.000
_cell.length_c   1.000
_cell.angle_alpha   90.00
_cell.angle_beta   90.00
_cell.angle_gamma   90.00
#
_symmetry.space_group_name_H-M   'P 1'
#
loop_
_entity.id
_entity.type
_entity.pdbx_description
1 polymer ?
#
loop_
_entity_poly.entity_id
_entity_poly.type
_entity_poly.pdbx_seq_one_letter_code
_entity_poly.pdbx_strand_id
1 'polypeptide(L)'
;MIRILFLMAMISYILATLLPQQQILNQSVSALCMLIVLFSLRRVRGLAMAFGLSFLCLGSLMLLISHAAASSFLLSFGEMIQMVTLFTMVPILALPIRLGRYAHELNQIIRKKVSSPPHLYRLISCLSFFFSSFMNLAALPLAYHAVASSIDYFRIEHKSRWINCAITHGYAMPLLWSPITPIVGTVLYLTGTTYSQILLPLILLSICGLLLDWRLAGKERPASPMFQ
;
A
#
# COMPACT_ATOMS: atom_id res chain seq x y z
N MET A 1 -22.43 9.81 3.98
CA MET A 1 -22.98 8.44 3.81
C MET A 1 -21.88 7.40 3.62
N ILE A 2 -21.13 7.36 2.50
CA ILE A 2 -20.12 6.30 2.29
C ILE A 2 -19.01 6.23 3.36
N ARG A 3 -18.58 7.38 3.92
CA ARG A 3 -17.59 7.42 5.02
C ARG A 3 -18.10 6.72 6.29
N ILE A 4 -19.40 6.80 6.57
CA ILE A 4 -20.03 6.17 7.74
C ILE A 4 -20.09 4.65 7.54
N LEU A 5 -20.40 4.19 6.32
CA LEU A 5 -20.33 2.79 5.94
C LEU A 5 -18.92 2.21 6.14
N PHE A 6 -17.87 2.91 5.70
CA PHE A 6 -16.48 2.50 5.94
C PHE A 6 -16.15 2.43 7.43
N LEU A 7 -16.52 3.43 8.22
CA LEU A 7 -16.32 3.43 9.68
C LEU A 7 -17.02 2.25 10.35
N MET A 8 -18.28 2.00 9.99
CA MET A 8 -19.06 0.89 10.53
C MET A 8 -18.44 -0.47 10.15
N ALA A 9 -18.01 -0.64 8.89
CA ALA A 9 -17.35 -1.86 8.45
C ALA A 9 -16.02 -2.10 9.18
N MET A 10 -15.21 -1.06 9.39
CA MET A 10 -13.95 -1.17 10.13
C MET A 10 -14.16 -1.52 11.59
N ILE A 11 -15.10 -0.86 12.27
CA ILE A 11 -15.44 -1.18 13.66
C ILE A 11 -15.92 -2.63 13.74
N SER A 12 -16.83 -3.04 12.85
CA SER A 12 -17.33 -4.41 12.77
C SER A 12 -16.21 -5.43 12.52
N TYR A 13 -15.22 -5.10 11.69
CA TYR A 13 -14.07 -5.97 11.42
C TYR A 13 -13.14 -6.11 12.62
N ILE A 14 -12.86 -5.00 13.33
CA ILE A 14 -12.06 -5.03 14.56
C ILE A 14 -12.76 -5.88 15.62
N LEU A 15 -14.07 -5.72 15.81
CA LEU A 15 -14.84 -6.57 16.73
C LEU A 15 -14.83 -8.04 16.29
N ALA A 16 -14.96 -8.33 14.99
CA ALA A 16 -14.94 -9.69 14.46
C ALA A 16 -13.58 -10.38 14.70
N THR A 17 -12.49 -9.62 14.64
CA THR A 17 -11.14 -10.09 14.92
C THR A 17 -10.94 -10.39 16.41
N LEU A 18 -11.56 -9.61 17.30
CA LEU A 18 -11.46 -9.80 18.76
C LEU A 18 -12.36 -10.92 19.29
N LEU A 19 -13.42 -11.29 18.57
CA LEU A 19 -14.40 -12.32 18.94
C LEU A 19 -14.58 -13.36 17.82
N PRO A 20 -13.61 -14.26 17.59
CA PRO A 20 -13.61 -15.18 16.45
C PRO A 20 -14.77 -16.18 16.45
N GLN A 21 -15.40 -16.43 17.60
CA GLN A 21 -16.48 -17.40 17.77
C GLN A 21 -17.81 -16.99 17.12
N GLN A 22 -17.99 -15.73 16.72
CA GLN A 22 -19.28 -15.22 16.24
C GLN A 22 -19.32 -15.11 14.71
N GLN A 23 -19.81 -16.15 14.04
CA GLN A 23 -19.95 -16.21 12.57
C GLN A 23 -20.82 -15.08 11.98
N ILE A 24 -21.77 -14.57 12.78
CA ILE A 24 -22.68 -13.47 12.42
C ILE A 24 -21.92 -12.16 12.17
N LEU A 25 -20.83 -11.92 12.91
CA LEU A 25 -20.02 -10.71 12.73
C LEU A 25 -19.31 -10.72 11.38
N ASN A 26 -18.79 -11.88 10.95
CA ASN A 26 -18.08 -12.00 9.68
C ASN A 26 -19.02 -11.81 8.47
N GLN A 27 -20.23 -12.35 8.56
CA GLN A 27 -21.29 -12.11 7.55
C GLN A 27 -21.69 -10.63 7.50
N SER A 28 -21.80 -9.97 8.65
CA SER A 28 -22.13 -8.54 8.73
C SER A 28 -21.05 -7.66 8.09
N VAL A 29 -19.77 -7.95 8.36
CA VAL A 29 -18.63 -7.27 7.72
C VAL A 29 -18.70 -7.42 6.20
N SER A 30 -18.93 -8.64 5.73
CA SER A 30 -19.02 -8.96 4.31
C SER A 30 -20.18 -8.25 3.60
N ALA A 31 -21.35 -8.18 4.25
CA ALA A 31 -22.51 -7.43 3.75
C ALA A 31 -22.24 -5.92 3.67
N LEU A 32 -21.59 -5.35 4.70
CA LEU A 32 -21.18 -3.95 4.68
C LEU A 32 -20.17 -3.67 3.56
N CYS A 33 -19.23 -4.59 3.31
CA CYS A 33 -18.25 -4.48 2.21
C CYS A 33 -18.92 -4.52 0.84
N MET A 34 -19.91 -5.40 0.66
CA MET A 34 -20.70 -5.45 -0.58
C MET A 34 -21.43 -4.12 -0.83
N LEU A 35 -22.07 -3.54 0.20
CA LEU A 35 -22.70 -2.22 0.10
C LEU A 35 -21.69 -1.13 -0.24
N ILE A 36 -20.51 -1.14 0.40
CA ILE A 36 -19.43 -0.20 0.11
C ILE A 36 -19.04 -0.27 -1.37
N VAL A 37 -18.86 -1.47 -1.94
CA VAL A 37 -18.52 -1.64 -3.35
C VAL A 37 -19.61 -1.07 -4.25
N LEU A 38 -20.88 -1.38 -3.98
CA LEU A 38 -22.02 -0.86 -4.75
C LEU A 38 -22.09 0.67 -4.74
N PHE A 39 -21.94 1.30 -3.57
CA PHE A 39 -21.92 2.75 -3.46
C PHE A 39 -20.65 3.38 -4.06
N SER A 40 -19.52 2.68 -4.01
CA SER A 40 -18.25 3.15 -4.57
C SER A 40 -18.27 3.16 -6.10
N LEU A 41 -18.87 2.13 -6.73
CA LEU A 41 -19.03 2.05 -8.18
C LEU A 41 -19.74 3.27 -8.79
N ARG A 42 -20.71 3.84 -8.06
CA ARG A 42 -21.43 5.04 -8.52
C ARG A 42 -20.58 6.32 -8.50
N ARG A 43 -19.48 6.30 -7.75
CA ARG A 43 -18.62 7.47 -7.50
C ARG A 43 -17.29 7.42 -8.24
N VAL A 44 -16.78 6.21 -8.49
CA VAL A 44 -15.53 5.98 -9.20
C VAL A 44 -15.70 6.31 -10.69
N ARG A 45 -14.69 6.96 -11.28
CA ARG A 45 -14.64 7.32 -12.71
C ARG A 45 -13.29 6.91 -13.30
N GLY A 46 -13.26 6.69 -14.62
CA GLY A 46 -12.04 6.39 -15.38
C GLY A 46 -11.60 4.92 -15.28
N LEU A 47 -10.30 4.68 -15.37
CA LEU A 47 -9.71 3.33 -15.44
C LEU A 47 -10.08 2.44 -14.25
N ALA A 48 -10.18 3.00 -13.05
CA ALA A 48 -10.58 2.26 -11.85
C ALA A 48 -12.02 1.70 -11.98
N MET A 49 -12.93 2.42 -12.66
CA MET A 49 -14.28 1.92 -12.94
C MET A 49 -14.24 0.76 -13.94
N ALA A 50 -13.45 0.91 -15.01
CA ALA A 50 -13.31 -0.12 -16.04
C ALA A 50 -12.75 -1.43 -15.47
N PHE A 51 -11.63 -1.35 -14.72
CA PHE A 51 -11.05 -2.52 -14.05
C PHE A 51 -11.97 -3.09 -12.97
N GLY A 52 -12.57 -2.23 -12.14
CA GLY A 52 -13.48 -2.67 -11.08
C GLY A 52 -14.70 -3.42 -11.62
N LEU A 53 -15.35 -2.90 -12.67
CA LEU A 53 -16.50 -3.56 -13.30
C LEU A 53 -16.09 -4.86 -14.00
N SER A 54 -14.95 -4.85 -14.70
CA SER A 54 -14.43 -6.04 -15.39
C SER A 54 -14.15 -7.17 -14.42
N PHE A 55 -13.44 -6.90 -13.31
CA PHE A 55 -13.15 -7.89 -12.29
C PHE A 55 -14.41 -8.35 -11.54
N LEU A 56 -15.35 -7.44 -11.24
CA LEU A 56 -16.61 -7.82 -10.59
C LEU A 56 -17.45 -8.74 -11.49
N CYS A 57 -17.49 -8.45 -12.80
CA CYS A 57 -18.23 -9.24 -13.77
C CYS A 57 -17.57 -10.61 -13.97
N LEU A 58 -16.24 -10.67 -14.17
CA LEU A 58 -15.47 -11.90 -14.26
C LEU A 58 -15.59 -12.76 -13.00
N GLY A 59 -15.45 -12.15 -11.81
CA GLY A 59 -15.58 -12.84 -10.53
C GLY A 59 -16.98 -13.42 -10.33
N SER A 60 -18.03 -12.65 -10.64
CA SER A 60 -19.41 -13.13 -10.61
C SER A 60 -19.63 -14.30 -11.58
N LEU A 61 -19.11 -14.19 -12.81
CA LEU A 61 -19.22 -15.24 -13.83
C LEU A 61 -18.50 -16.54 -13.41
N MET A 62 -17.28 -16.44 -12.85
CA MET A 62 -16.56 -17.61 -12.33
C MET A 62 -17.30 -18.29 -11.18
N LEU A 63 -17.99 -17.52 -10.34
CA LEU A 63 -18.73 -18.04 -9.20
C LEU A 63 -19.99 -18.79 -9.64
N LEU A 64 -20.68 -18.27 -10.68
CA LEU A 64 -21.81 -18.96 -11.33
C LEU A 64 -21.36 -20.27 -11.97
N ILE A 65 -20.21 -20.28 -12.65
CA ILE A 65 -19.65 -21.50 -13.26
C ILE A 65 -19.28 -22.53 -12.17
N SER A 66 -18.74 -22.06 -11.04
CA SER A 66 -18.31 -22.93 -9.94
C SER A 66 -19.46 -23.51 -9.09
N HIS A 67 -20.73 -23.17 -9.38
CA HIS A 67 -21.91 -23.61 -8.62
C HIS A 67 -21.80 -23.33 -7.10
N ALA A 68 -21.08 -22.27 -6.73
CA ALA A 68 -20.83 -21.95 -5.33
C ALA A 68 -22.10 -21.42 -4.64
N ALA A 69 -22.22 -21.68 -3.34
CA ALA A 69 -23.33 -21.17 -2.54
C ALA A 69 -23.35 -19.63 -2.54
N ALA A 70 -24.55 -19.03 -2.53
CA ALA A 70 -24.70 -17.57 -2.49
C ALA A 70 -24.06 -16.93 -1.24
N SER A 71 -23.90 -17.69 -0.15
CA SER A 71 -23.16 -17.27 1.03
C SER A 71 -21.66 -17.07 0.76
N SER A 72 -21.05 -17.89 -0.11
CA SER A 72 -19.66 -17.74 -0.53
C SER A 72 -19.45 -16.46 -1.32
N PHE A 73 -20.41 -16.08 -2.17
CA PHE A 73 -20.36 -14.80 -2.90
C PHE A 73 -20.30 -13.61 -1.93
N LEU A 74 -21.14 -13.62 -0.90
CA LEU A 74 -21.18 -12.55 0.10
C LEU A 74 -19.84 -12.47 0.87
N LEU A 75 -19.36 -13.62 1.36
CA LEU A 75 -18.13 -13.69 2.17
C LEU A 75 -16.88 -13.22 1.41
N SER A 76 -16.82 -13.41 0.09
CA SER A 76 -15.68 -12.94 -0.73
C SER A 76 -15.47 -11.42 -0.69
N PHE A 77 -16.52 -10.63 -0.44
CA PHE A 77 -16.37 -9.18 -0.31
C PHE A 77 -15.67 -8.76 0.99
N GLY A 78 -15.72 -9.60 2.02
CA GLY A 78 -15.12 -9.33 3.33
C GLY A 78 -13.60 -9.50 3.37
N GLU A 79 -13.00 -10.32 2.51
CA GLU A 79 -11.58 -10.71 2.65
C GLU A 79 -10.60 -9.53 2.55
N MET A 80 -10.92 -8.50 1.77
CA MET A 80 -10.03 -7.36 1.54
C MET A 80 -10.25 -6.18 2.51
N ILE A 81 -11.25 -6.26 3.41
CA ILE A 81 -11.53 -5.18 4.38
C ILE A 81 -10.37 -4.94 5.35
N GLN A 82 -9.55 -5.96 5.59
CA GLN A 82 -8.34 -5.88 6.42
C GLN A 82 -7.39 -4.80 5.90
N MET A 83 -7.22 -4.71 4.57
CA MET A 83 -6.33 -3.73 3.94
C MET A 83 -6.88 -2.33 4.14
N VAL A 84 -8.18 -2.13 3.86
CA VAL A 84 -8.89 -0.86 4.05
C VAL A 84 -8.79 -0.36 5.48
N THR A 85 -8.96 -1.26 6.45
CA THR A 85 -8.87 -0.95 7.88
C THR A 85 -7.46 -0.51 8.24
N LEU A 86 -6.44 -1.24 7.76
CA LEU A 86 -5.05 -0.92 7.99
C LEU A 86 -4.70 0.46 7.43
N PHE A 87 -5.04 0.76 6.17
CA PHE A 87 -4.83 2.08 5.56
C PHE A 87 -5.44 3.22 6.36
N THR A 88 -6.62 3.00 6.91
CA THR A 88 -7.34 4.04 7.65
C THR A 88 -6.77 4.23 9.05
N MET A 89 -6.16 3.20 9.63
CA MET A 89 -5.44 3.29 10.90
C MET A 89 -4.06 3.95 10.76
N VAL A 90 -3.40 3.88 9.60
CA VAL A 90 -2.06 4.48 9.40
C VAL A 90 -2.01 5.98 9.76
N PRO A 91 -2.92 6.86 9.30
CA PRO A 91 -2.95 8.27 9.71
C PRO A 91 -3.13 8.46 11.22
N ILE A 92 -3.84 7.54 11.88
CA ILE A 92 -4.05 7.55 13.32
C ILE A 92 -2.75 7.23 14.06
N LEU A 93 -1.92 6.33 13.53
CA LEU A 93 -0.57 6.10 14.06
C LEU A 93 0.38 7.28 13.80
N ALA A 94 0.15 8.07 12.75
CA ALA A 94 0.93 9.26 12.46
C ALA A 94 0.59 10.47 13.36
N LEU A 95 -0.58 10.45 14.03
CA LEU A 95 -1.02 11.52 14.95
C LEU A 95 -0.12 11.64 16.19
N PRO A 96 0.20 10.57 16.94
CA PRO A 96 1.16 10.62 18.05
C PRO A 96 2.54 11.14 17.63
N ILE A 97 3.00 10.77 16.43
CA ILE A 97 4.28 11.20 15.86
C ILE A 97 4.26 12.71 15.58
N ARG A 98 3.17 13.24 15.01
CA ARG A 98 3.00 14.68 14.73
C ARG A 98 2.82 15.49 16.01
N LEU A 99 2.00 15.02 16.95
CA LEU A 99 1.67 15.70 18.19
C LEU A 99 2.83 15.64 19.20
N GLY A 100 3.61 14.56 19.20
CA GLY A 100 4.77 14.37 20.08
C GLY A 100 6.05 15.12 19.65
N ARG A 101 5.97 16.05 18.68
CA ARG A 101 7.13 16.79 18.13
C ARG A 101 8.25 15.93 17.52
N TYR A 102 8.03 14.63 17.29
CA TYR A 102 8.99 13.77 16.59
C TYR A 102 9.31 14.29 15.18
N ALA A 103 8.37 14.96 14.53
CA ALA A 103 8.60 15.63 13.24
C ALA A 103 9.66 16.75 13.32
N HIS A 104 9.85 17.40 14.47
CA HIS A 104 10.87 18.43 14.67
C HIS A 104 12.27 17.80 14.83
N GLU A 105 12.36 16.74 15.64
CA GLU A 105 13.59 15.94 15.80
C GLU A 105 13.98 15.24 14.49
N LEU A 106 13.02 14.68 13.75
CA LEU A 106 13.26 14.09 12.43
C LEU A 106 13.80 15.13 11.45
N ASN A 107 13.23 16.33 11.44
CA ASN A 107 13.71 17.42 10.57
C ASN A 107 15.13 17.86 10.93
N GLN A 108 15.50 17.88 12.21
CA GLN A 108 16.87 18.18 12.64
C GLN A 108 17.86 17.07 12.23
N ILE A 109 17.48 15.80 12.37
CA ILE A 109 18.28 14.65 11.96
C ILE A 109 18.45 14.61 10.44
N ILE A 110 17.37 14.83 9.69
CA ILE A 110 17.40 14.90 8.22
C ILE A 110 18.28 16.07 7.78
N ARG A 111 18.15 17.26 8.38
CA ARG A 111 19.03 18.41 8.09
C ARG A 111 20.50 18.14 8.38
N LYS A 112 20.83 17.40 9.44
CA LYS A 112 22.22 17.08 9.81
C LYS A 112 22.84 15.99 8.94
N LYS A 113 22.07 15.01 8.48
CA LYS A 113 22.58 13.79 7.81
C LYS A 113 22.29 13.69 6.32
N VAL A 114 21.35 14.48 5.79
CA VAL A 114 20.90 14.43 4.39
C VAL A 114 21.26 15.74 3.69
N SER A 115 22.43 15.76 3.07
CA SER A 115 23.02 16.99 2.49
C SER A 115 22.68 17.22 1.02
N SER A 116 22.00 16.28 0.34
CA SER A 116 21.76 16.36 -1.10
C SER A 116 20.45 15.68 -1.56
N PRO A 117 19.81 16.14 -2.65
CA PRO A 117 18.58 15.55 -3.21
C PRO A 117 18.65 14.02 -3.48
N PRO A 118 19.78 13.45 -3.96
CA PRO A 118 19.92 11.99 -4.12
C PRO A 118 19.96 11.23 -2.79
N HIS A 119 20.47 11.86 -1.73
CA HIS A 119 20.44 11.28 -0.39
C HIS A 119 19.02 11.20 0.16
N LEU A 120 18.20 12.22 -0.12
CA LEU A 120 16.79 12.21 0.24
C LEU A 120 16.05 11.12 -0.56
N TYR A 121 16.30 10.99 -1.86
CA TYR A 121 15.73 9.91 -2.69
C TYR A 121 16.01 8.52 -2.08
N ARG A 122 17.28 8.23 -1.75
CA ARG A 122 17.66 6.95 -1.13
C ARG A 122 16.95 6.71 0.21
N LEU A 123 16.79 7.75 1.03
CA LEU A 123 16.07 7.66 2.30
C LEU A 123 14.59 7.30 2.06
N ILE A 124 13.93 7.99 1.12
CA ILE A 124 12.52 7.80 0.76
C ILE A 124 12.31 6.40 0.22
N SER A 125 13.13 5.97 -0.74
CA SER A 125 13.05 4.65 -1.35
C SER A 125 13.32 3.56 -0.33
N CYS A 126 14.26 3.76 0.60
CA CYS A 126 14.55 2.81 1.68
C CYS A 126 13.39 2.71 2.69
N LEU A 127 12.80 3.84 3.10
CA LEU A 127 11.62 3.84 3.96
C LEU A 127 10.43 3.16 3.28
N SER A 128 10.21 3.46 2.00
CA SER A 128 9.17 2.83 1.17
C SER A 128 9.42 1.34 1.04
N PHE A 129 10.68 0.93 0.85
CA PHE A 129 11.08 -0.47 0.77
C PHE A 129 10.78 -1.22 2.06
N PHE A 130 11.20 -0.66 3.19
CA PHE A 130 11.01 -1.25 4.51
C PHE A 130 9.52 -1.32 4.89
N PHE A 131 8.78 -0.22 4.72
CA PHE A 131 7.35 -0.22 5.04
C PHE A 131 6.54 -1.09 4.09
N SER A 132 6.87 -1.13 2.80
CA SER A 132 6.18 -2.00 1.82
C SER A 132 6.36 -3.48 2.16
N SER A 133 7.53 -3.86 2.65
CA SER A 133 7.81 -5.22 3.11
C SER A 133 6.82 -5.72 4.18
N PHE A 134 6.35 -4.83 5.07
CA PHE A 134 5.46 -5.16 6.19
C PHE A 134 4.01 -4.70 6.02
N MET A 135 3.72 -3.73 5.15
CA MET A 135 2.41 -3.06 5.07
C MET A 135 1.80 -3.06 3.66
N ASN A 136 2.46 -3.68 2.68
CA ASN A 136 2.04 -3.71 1.28
C ASN A 136 1.58 -2.31 0.81
N LEU A 137 0.40 -2.17 0.19
CA LEU A 137 -0.07 -0.90 -0.38
C LEU A 137 -0.13 0.25 0.64
N ALA A 138 -0.26 -0.02 1.95
CA ALA A 138 -0.31 1.03 2.98
C ALA A 138 1.02 1.76 3.19
N ALA A 139 2.11 1.23 2.64
CA ALA A 139 3.38 1.93 2.56
C ALA A 139 3.33 3.14 1.63
N LEU A 140 2.45 3.16 0.61
CA LEU A 140 2.35 4.26 -0.36
C LEU A 140 1.96 5.61 0.29
N PRO A 141 0.82 5.72 1.01
CA PRO A 141 0.46 6.98 1.68
C PRO A 141 1.43 7.32 2.81
N LEU A 142 2.00 6.32 3.49
CA LEU A 142 2.98 6.54 4.56
C LEU A 142 4.28 7.15 4.03
N ALA A 143 4.83 6.58 2.96
CA ALA A 143 6.00 7.12 2.27
C ALA A 143 5.72 8.52 1.71
N TYR A 144 4.55 8.76 1.12
CA TYR A 144 4.16 10.08 0.64
C TYR A 144 4.12 11.12 1.76
N HIS A 145 3.41 10.83 2.86
CA HIS A 145 3.25 11.78 3.96
C HIS A 145 4.49 11.98 4.80
N ALA A 146 5.37 10.98 4.92
CA ALA A 146 6.65 11.10 5.63
C ALA A 146 7.60 12.10 4.95
N VAL A 147 7.41 12.33 3.65
CA VAL A 147 8.37 13.04 2.81
C VAL A 147 7.78 14.34 2.28
N ALA A 148 6.46 14.45 2.19
CA ALA A 148 5.75 15.65 1.77
C ALA A 148 6.21 16.92 2.51
N SER A 149 6.52 16.83 3.81
CA SER A 149 7.04 17.96 4.60
C SER A 149 8.48 18.37 4.28
N SER A 150 9.28 17.47 3.69
CA SER A 150 10.71 17.70 3.42
C SER A 150 10.97 18.08 1.97
N ILE A 151 10.07 17.77 1.04
CA ILE A 151 10.20 18.07 -0.40
C ILE A 151 10.15 19.57 -0.69
N ASP A 152 9.39 20.35 0.09
CA ASP A 152 9.26 21.79 -0.14
C ASP A 152 10.55 22.57 0.09
N TYR A 153 11.52 21.96 0.78
CA TYR A 153 12.86 22.53 0.98
C TYR A 153 13.79 22.38 -0.23
N PHE A 154 13.44 21.58 -1.23
CA PHE A 154 14.29 21.32 -2.41
C PHE A 154 13.62 21.82 -3.70
N ARG A 155 14.36 22.57 -4.54
CA ARG A 155 13.94 22.93 -5.90
C ARG A 155 14.14 21.74 -6.83
N ILE A 156 13.08 20.93 -6.98
CA ILE A 156 13.04 19.76 -7.87
C ILE A 156 12.19 20.12 -9.09
N GLU A 157 12.72 19.88 -10.28
CA GLU A 157 11.99 20.02 -11.54
C GLU A 157 11.00 18.84 -11.69
N HIS A 158 9.75 19.12 -12.05
CA HIS A 158 8.67 18.12 -12.10
C HIS A 158 8.48 17.30 -10.80
N LYS A 159 8.40 17.98 -9.63
CA LYS A 159 8.18 17.40 -8.28
C LYS A 159 7.28 16.15 -8.25
N SER A 160 6.07 16.24 -8.82
CA SER A 160 5.08 15.15 -8.81
C SER A 160 5.58 13.86 -9.47
N ARG A 161 6.28 13.99 -10.61
CA ARG A 161 6.82 12.84 -11.35
C ARG A 161 7.97 12.20 -10.57
N TRP A 162 8.85 13.01 -10.00
CA TRP A 162 10.00 12.54 -9.22
C TRP A 162 9.57 11.79 -7.95
N ILE A 163 8.58 12.32 -7.23
CA ILE A 163 7.99 11.67 -6.04
C ILE A 163 7.30 10.38 -6.42
N ASN A 164 6.50 10.39 -7.49
CA ASN A 164 5.85 9.17 -7.99
C ASN A 164 6.89 8.10 -8.34
N CYS A 165 7.98 8.47 -9.02
CA CYS A 165 9.07 7.55 -9.35
C CYS A 165 9.73 6.97 -8.09
N ALA A 166 10.12 7.83 -7.13
CA ALA A 166 10.77 7.44 -5.88
C ALA A 166 9.92 6.46 -5.05
N ILE A 167 8.64 6.79 -4.87
CA ILE A 167 7.70 5.98 -4.09
C ILE A 167 7.40 4.68 -4.82
N THR A 168 7.09 4.74 -6.12
CA THR A 168 6.70 3.56 -6.89
C THR A 168 7.85 2.56 -6.99
N HIS A 169 9.08 3.03 -7.23
CA HIS A 169 10.24 2.13 -7.34
C HIS A 169 10.63 1.54 -5.98
N GLY A 170 10.61 2.34 -4.90
CA GLY A 170 10.82 1.86 -3.54
C GLY A 170 9.73 0.89 -3.06
N TYR A 171 8.50 1.05 -3.56
CA TYR A 171 7.36 0.19 -3.25
C TYR A 171 7.35 -1.11 -4.07
N ALA A 172 7.74 -1.07 -5.34
CA ALA A 172 7.70 -2.19 -6.27
C ALA A 172 8.70 -3.31 -5.94
N MET A 173 9.87 -2.99 -5.39
CA MET A 173 10.88 -4.01 -5.13
C MET A 173 10.49 -4.98 -4.01
N PRO A 174 9.95 -4.55 -2.85
CA PRO A 174 9.52 -5.46 -1.78
C PRO A 174 8.32 -6.34 -2.12
N LEU A 175 7.50 -5.92 -3.10
CA LEU A 175 6.36 -6.71 -3.57
C LEU A 175 6.78 -8.10 -4.09
N LEU A 176 8.03 -8.23 -4.56
CA LEU A 176 8.56 -9.48 -5.07
C LEU A 176 8.67 -10.55 -3.99
N TRP A 177 8.99 -10.19 -2.75
CA TRP A 177 9.31 -11.16 -1.69
C TRP A 177 8.40 -11.07 -0.47
N SER A 178 7.63 -9.98 -0.32
CA SER A 178 6.85 -9.75 0.89
C SER A 178 5.82 -10.88 1.10
N PRO A 179 5.81 -11.52 2.29
CA PRO A 179 4.88 -12.63 2.61
C PRO A 179 3.42 -12.18 2.61
N ILE A 180 3.19 -10.87 2.70
CA ILE A 180 1.88 -10.25 2.80
C ILE A 180 1.27 -10.04 1.40
N THR A 181 2.04 -10.28 0.34
CA THR A 181 1.56 -10.13 -1.03
C THR A 181 0.88 -11.41 -1.53
N PRO A 182 -0.36 -11.32 -2.07
CA PRO A 182 -1.08 -12.48 -2.59
C PRO A 182 -0.33 -13.21 -3.72
N ILE A 183 0.53 -12.49 -4.45
CA ILE A 183 1.30 -13.01 -5.58
C ILE A 183 2.24 -14.13 -5.12
N VAL A 184 3.05 -13.87 -4.08
CA VAL A 184 4.00 -14.85 -3.55
C VAL A 184 3.24 -16.05 -3.00
N GLY A 185 2.21 -15.82 -2.16
CA GLY A 185 1.37 -16.89 -1.62
C GLY A 185 0.74 -17.80 -2.68
N THR A 186 0.27 -17.22 -3.79
CA THR A 186 -0.35 -17.98 -4.89
C THR A 186 0.68 -18.84 -5.64
N VAL A 187 1.87 -18.31 -5.91
CA VAL A 187 2.93 -19.08 -6.58
C VAL A 187 3.35 -20.26 -5.71
N LEU A 188 3.57 -20.05 -4.42
CA LEU A 188 3.89 -21.13 -3.47
C LEU A 188 2.82 -22.21 -3.41
N TYR A 189 1.54 -21.81 -3.42
CA TYR A 189 0.43 -22.74 -3.45
C TYR A 189 0.42 -23.59 -4.73
N LEU A 190 0.74 -22.99 -5.88
CA LEU A 190 0.78 -23.68 -7.17
C LEU A 190 2.03 -24.57 -7.33
N THR A 191 3.18 -24.18 -6.79
CA THR A 191 4.45 -24.92 -6.94
C THR A 191 4.69 -25.94 -5.83
N GLY A 192 3.93 -25.89 -4.73
CA GLY A 192 4.11 -26.77 -3.57
C GLY A 192 5.44 -26.57 -2.83
N THR A 193 6.20 -25.54 -3.18
CA THR A 193 7.52 -25.23 -2.60
C THR A 193 7.38 -24.53 -1.25
N THR A 194 8.36 -24.68 -0.36
CA THR A 194 8.35 -24.02 0.95
C THR A 194 8.83 -22.57 0.87
N TYR A 195 8.18 -21.66 1.62
CA TYR A 195 8.50 -20.22 1.67
C TYR A 195 9.97 -19.93 1.98
N SER A 196 10.59 -20.73 2.85
CA SER A 196 11.99 -20.58 3.27
C SER A 196 12.99 -20.73 2.12
N GLN A 197 12.68 -21.54 1.10
CA GLN A 197 13.59 -21.80 -0.03
C GLN A 197 13.62 -20.65 -1.03
N ILE A 198 12.49 -19.95 -1.18
CA ILE A 198 12.34 -18.86 -2.14
C ILE A 198 12.63 -17.49 -1.51
N LEU A 199 12.55 -17.36 -0.19
CA LEU A 199 12.73 -16.09 0.52
C LEU A 199 14.07 -15.40 0.19
N LEU A 200 15.17 -16.14 0.32
CA LEU A 200 16.52 -15.61 0.14
C LEU A 200 16.78 -15.10 -1.30
N PRO A 201 16.49 -15.87 -2.38
CA PRO A 201 16.68 -15.37 -3.74
C PRO A 201 15.77 -14.17 -4.07
N LEU A 202 14.53 -14.14 -3.58
CA LEU A 202 13.62 -13.02 -3.84
C LEU A 202 14.00 -11.73 -3.08
N ILE A 203 14.52 -11.84 -1.85
CA ILE A 203 15.10 -10.69 -1.13
C ILE A 203 16.33 -10.15 -1.88
N LEU A 204 17.23 -11.03 -2.32
CA LEU A 204 18.41 -10.60 -3.07
C LEU A 204 18.02 -9.86 -4.35
N LEU A 205 17.06 -10.41 -5.11
CA LEU A 205 16.55 -9.79 -6.33
C LEU A 205 15.97 -8.39 -6.05
N SER A 206 15.20 -8.27 -4.97
CA SER A 206 14.58 -7.02 -4.52
C SER A 206 15.62 -5.95 -4.16
N ILE A 207 16.66 -6.33 -3.40
CA ILE A 207 17.76 -5.43 -3.03
C ILE A 207 18.57 -5.03 -4.27
N CYS A 208 18.89 -5.98 -5.16
CA CYS A 208 19.59 -5.69 -6.41
C CYS A 208 18.80 -4.74 -7.31
N GLY A 209 17.49 -4.94 -7.42
CA GLY A 209 16.60 -4.05 -8.17
C GLY A 209 16.56 -2.64 -7.59
N LEU A 210 16.50 -2.50 -6.27
CA LEU A 210 16.56 -1.20 -5.59
C LEU A 210 17.92 -0.50 -5.79
N LEU A 211 19.03 -1.26 -5.73
CA LEU A 211 20.37 -0.71 -5.97
C LEU A 211 20.57 -0.26 -7.42
N LEU A 212 20.04 -1.01 -8.39
CA LEU A 212 20.02 -0.63 -9.80
C LEU A 212 19.18 0.62 -10.02
N ASP A 213 18.02 0.68 -9.39
CA ASP A 213 17.15 1.85 -9.43
C ASP A 213 17.84 3.11 -8.89
N TRP A 214 18.54 3.02 -7.75
CA TRP A 214 19.32 4.14 -7.22
C TRP A 214 20.42 4.63 -8.18
N ARG A 215 21.01 3.72 -8.98
CA ARG A 215 22.03 4.08 -9.98
C ARG A 215 21.41 4.75 -11.23
N LEU A 216 20.20 4.35 -11.61
CA LEU A 216 19.51 4.84 -12.80
C LEU A 216 18.74 6.14 -12.53
N ALA A 217 17.90 6.14 -11.48
CA ALA A 217 17.08 7.27 -11.08
C ALA A 217 17.89 8.42 -10.45
N GLY A 218 19.06 8.11 -9.84
CA GLY A 218 20.00 9.13 -9.36
C GLY A 218 20.62 10.00 -10.48
N LYS A 219 20.39 9.63 -11.75
CA LYS A 219 20.89 10.36 -12.94
C LYS A 219 19.88 11.35 -13.51
N GLU A 220 18.61 11.33 -13.06
CA GLU A 220 17.64 12.40 -13.38
C GLU A 220 18.11 13.68 -12.68
N ARG A 221 18.78 14.53 -13.47
CA ARG A 221 19.50 15.73 -13.03
C ARG A 221 18.55 16.70 -12.31
N PRO A 222 18.80 17.13 -11.07
CA PRO A 222 18.25 18.39 -10.60
C PRO A 222 18.76 19.49 -11.53
N ALA A 223 17.86 20.41 -11.93
CA ALA A 223 18.14 21.51 -12.85
C ALA A 223 19.50 22.15 -12.58
N SER A 224 20.26 22.38 -13.67
CA SER A 224 21.53 23.07 -13.65
C SER A 224 21.43 24.40 -12.89
N PRO A 225 22.44 24.81 -12.11
CA PRO A 225 22.46 26.14 -11.53
C PRO A 225 22.55 27.14 -12.69
N MET A 226 21.43 27.80 -13.02
CA MET A 226 21.51 29.02 -13.80
C MET A 226 21.96 30.11 -12.83
N PHE A 227 23.28 30.28 -12.75
CA PHE A 227 23.85 31.56 -12.39
C PHE A 227 23.41 32.56 -13.46
N GLN A 228 22.55 33.50 -13.08
CA GLN A 228 22.58 34.92 -13.45
C GLN A 228 21.55 35.68 -12.62
#